data_AF-A0A4P5ZU16-F1
#
_entry.id   AF-A0A4P5ZU16-F1
#
_cell.length_a   1.000
_cell.length_b   1.000
_cell.length_c   1.000
_cell.angle_alpha   90.00
_cell.angle_beta   90.00
_cell.angle_gamma   90.00
#
_symmetry.space_group_name_H-M   'P 1'
#
loop_
_entity.id
_entity.type
_entity.pdbx_description
1 polymer ?
#
loop_
_entity_poly.entity_id
_entity_poly.type
_entity_poly.pdbx_seq_one_letter_code
_entity_poly.pdbx_strand_id
1 'polypeptide(L)'
;MSVVVLLLGINFFVSPSSWAETSPTSTSNSDALEVGQKVIWLYKARADSANVHKVPAEIVKLGSKQVQIKFRRNNNEFVNRWVNRNRLEMIPSIPSPDPEI
;
A
#
# COMPACT_ATOMS: atom_id res chain seq x y z
N MET A 1 55.67 -10.88 -12.98
CA MET A 1 55.58 -9.42 -12.80
C MET A 1 54.49 -8.91 -13.73
N SER A 2 53.26 -8.72 -13.23
CA SER A 2 52.11 -8.28 -14.05
C SER A 2 51.70 -6.89 -13.59
N VAL A 3 51.82 -5.93 -14.51
CA VAL A 3 51.62 -4.49 -14.31
C VAL A 3 50.14 -4.17 -14.55
N VAL A 4 49.53 -3.57 -13.51
CA VAL A 4 48.49 -2.53 -13.55
C VAL A 4 47.25 -2.86 -14.41
N VAL A 5 46.21 -3.39 -13.75
CA VAL A 5 44.84 -3.23 -14.25
C VAL A 5 44.30 -1.92 -13.71
N LEU A 6 44.07 -1.04 -14.68
CA LEU A 6 43.63 0.33 -14.63
C LEU A 6 42.36 0.53 -13.77
N LEU A 7 42.46 1.43 -12.79
CA LEU A 7 41.33 2.10 -12.14
C LEU A 7 40.64 3.05 -13.14
N LEU A 8 39.52 2.65 -13.73
CA LEU A 8 38.51 3.53 -14.33
C LEU A 8 37.15 3.05 -13.81
N GLY A 9 36.51 3.76 -12.88
CA GLY A 9 35.61 4.87 -13.19
C GLY A 9 34.17 4.32 -13.17
N ILE A 10 33.17 4.86 -12.50
CA ILE A 10 32.81 6.22 -12.14
C ILE A 10 31.81 6.10 -10.98
N ASN A 11 31.87 7.05 -10.05
CA ASN A 11 30.84 7.35 -9.06
C ASN A 11 29.42 7.00 -9.51
N PHE A 12 28.80 5.98 -8.90
CA PHE A 12 27.35 5.91 -8.83
C PHE A 12 26.94 6.13 -7.38
N PHE A 13 27.11 7.39 -6.96
CA PHE A 13 26.33 7.95 -5.86
C PHE A 13 24.86 7.89 -6.26
N VAL A 14 24.16 6.84 -5.84
CA VAL A 14 22.70 6.91 -5.67
C VAL A 14 22.37 6.33 -4.31
N SER A 15 22.47 7.19 -3.32
CA SER A 15 21.79 7.05 -2.04
C SER A 15 21.29 8.43 -1.64
N PRO A 16 20.16 8.54 -0.91
CA PRO A 16 18.87 7.87 -1.05
C PRO A 16 17.89 8.78 -1.82
N SER A 17 16.73 8.24 -2.21
CA SER A 17 15.62 9.02 -2.78
C SER A 17 15.27 10.23 -1.90
N SER A 18 15.63 11.43 -2.38
CA SER A 18 15.22 12.71 -1.82
C SER A 18 13.73 12.94 -2.12
N TRP A 19 12.86 12.39 -1.28
CA TRP A 19 11.48 12.88 -1.16
C TRP A 19 11.23 13.22 0.31
N ALA A 20 11.88 14.30 0.74
CA ALA A 20 11.26 15.21 1.68
C ALA A 20 10.51 16.24 0.83
N GLU A 21 9.25 15.96 0.52
CA GLU A 21 8.30 17.01 0.15
C GLU A 21 7.25 17.09 1.24
N THR A 22 7.42 18.14 2.03
CA THR A 22 6.43 18.70 2.92
C THR A 22 5.22 19.15 2.12
N SER A 23 4.07 18.53 2.38
CA SER A 23 2.79 19.21 2.57
C SER A 23 1.77 18.18 3.02
N PRO A 24 1.10 18.35 4.17
CA PRO A 24 -0.18 17.69 4.37
C PRO A 24 -1.14 18.44 3.45
N THR A 25 -1.16 18.10 2.17
CA THR A 25 -2.26 18.54 1.32
C THR A 25 -3.47 17.79 1.85
N SER A 26 -4.25 18.47 2.70
CA SER A 26 -5.60 18.06 3.06
C SER A 26 -6.47 18.18 1.81
N THR A 27 -6.20 17.31 0.84
CA THR A 27 -7.12 17.07 -0.25
C THR A 27 -8.27 16.30 0.38
N SER A 28 -9.37 17.00 0.61
CA SER A 28 -10.66 16.47 1.06
C SER A 28 -11.31 15.58 -0.02
N ASN A 29 -10.56 14.61 -0.55
CA ASN A 29 -11.07 13.54 -1.36
C ASN A 29 -10.92 12.28 -0.53
N SER A 30 -12.03 11.78 -0.02
CA SER A 30 -12.19 10.59 0.82
C SER A 30 -11.75 9.27 0.19
N ASP A 31 -10.88 9.31 -0.84
CA ASP A 31 -10.40 8.18 -1.64
C ASP A 31 -8.87 7.98 -1.55
N ALA A 32 -8.16 8.82 -0.78
CA ALA A 32 -6.75 8.61 -0.50
C ALA A 32 -6.58 7.41 0.45
N LEU A 33 -5.96 6.34 -0.04
CA LEU A 33 -5.63 5.17 0.77
C LEU A 33 -4.40 5.46 1.65
N GLU A 34 -4.50 5.17 2.94
CA GLU A 34 -3.43 5.39 3.92
C GLU A 34 -2.88 4.08 4.49
N VAL A 35 -1.62 4.10 4.95
CA VAL A 35 -1.02 2.95 5.65
C VAL A 35 -1.63 2.85 7.06
N GLY A 36 -1.98 1.64 7.48
CA GLY A 36 -2.71 1.37 8.72
C GLY A 36 -4.23 1.42 8.57
N GLN A 37 -4.75 1.86 7.41
CA GLN A 37 -6.18 1.91 7.15
C GLN A 37 -6.76 0.50 7.05
N LYS A 38 -7.86 0.27 7.77
CA LYS A 38 -8.66 -0.96 7.66
C LYS A 38 -9.57 -0.86 6.44
N VAL A 39 -9.50 -1.87 5.59
CA VAL A 39 -10.23 -1.96 4.32
C VAL A 39 -10.85 -3.34 4.14
N ILE A 40 -11.78 -3.45 3.20
CA ILE A 40 -12.32 -4.73 2.77
C ILE A 40 -11.71 -5.09 1.42
N TRP A 41 -11.02 -6.22 1.36
CA TRP A 41 -10.49 -6.77 0.13
C TRP A 41 -11.55 -7.63 -0.59
N LEU A 42 -11.85 -7.25 -1.83
CA LEU A 42 -12.73 -7.98 -2.74
C LEU A 42 -11.96 -9.09 -3.47
N TYR A 43 -11.91 -10.25 -2.83
CA TYR A 43 -11.24 -11.42 -3.36
C TYR A 43 -12.15 -12.23 -4.29
N LYS A 44 -11.63 -12.60 -5.47
CA LYS A 44 -12.23 -13.60 -6.34
C LYS A 44 -11.28 -14.79 -6.46
N ALA A 45 -11.79 -16.01 -6.31
CA ALA A 45 -11.00 -17.23 -6.48
C ALA A 45 -10.52 -17.41 -7.94
N ARG A 46 -11.33 -16.93 -8.90
CA ARG A 46 -11.01 -16.91 -10.34
C ARG A 46 -11.49 -15.60 -10.96
N ALA A 47 -10.88 -15.19 -12.07
CA ALA A 47 -11.20 -13.91 -12.72
C ALA A 47 -12.66 -13.82 -13.20
N ASP A 48 -13.18 -14.95 -13.68
CA ASP A 48 -14.55 -15.17 -14.19
C ASP A 48 -15.57 -15.50 -13.09
N SER A 49 -15.14 -15.64 -11.83
CA SER A 49 -16.03 -15.94 -10.72
C SER A 49 -17.05 -14.81 -10.51
N ALA A 50 -18.33 -15.16 -10.50
CA ALA A 50 -19.41 -14.27 -10.07
C ALA A 50 -19.34 -13.98 -8.56
N ASN A 51 -18.81 -14.94 -7.78
CA ASN A 51 -18.68 -14.81 -6.34
C ASN A 51 -17.48 -13.94 -5.98
N VAL A 52 -17.75 -12.86 -5.24
CA VAL A 52 -16.76 -11.99 -4.61
C VAL A 52 -16.80 -12.20 -3.10
N HIS A 53 -15.67 -12.62 -2.53
CA HIS A 53 -15.49 -12.72 -1.09
C HIS A 53 -14.99 -11.41 -0.54
N LYS A 54 -15.62 -10.94 0.54
CA LYS A 54 -15.19 -9.76 1.29
C LYS A 54 -14.28 -10.20 2.43
N VAL A 55 -13.02 -9.77 2.40
CA VAL A 55 -12.00 -10.16 3.37
C VAL A 55 -11.49 -8.91 4.11
N PRO A 56 -11.61 -8.82 5.44
CA PRO A 56 -11.06 -7.69 6.18
C PRO A 56 -9.54 -7.69 6.10
N ALA A 57 -8.96 -6.53 5.82
CA ALA A 57 -7.54 -6.35 5.66
C ALA A 57 -7.08 -4.96 6.15
N GLU A 58 -5.78 -4.80 6.29
CA GLU A 58 -5.12 -3.56 6.66
C GLU A 58 -4.08 -3.20 5.60
N ILE A 59 -4.00 -1.93 5.22
CA ILE A 59 -2.99 -1.46 4.27
C ILE A 59 -1.65 -1.37 4.99
N VAL A 60 -0.64 -2.08 4.51
CA VAL A 60 0.72 -2.04 5.08
C VAL A 60 1.69 -1.24 4.23
N LYS A 61 1.43 -1.08 2.94
CA LYS A 61 2.29 -0.31 2.04
C LYS A 61 1.54 0.20 0.81
N LEU A 62 1.83 1.43 0.41
CA LEU A 62 1.33 2.02 -0.82
C LEU A 62 2.36 1.85 -1.94
N GLY A 63 1.94 1.34 -3.09
CA GLY A 63 2.71 1.31 -4.33
C GLY A 63 2.05 2.20 -5.39
N SER A 64 2.73 2.45 -6.51
CA SER A 64 2.21 3.35 -7.56
C SER A 64 0.93 2.84 -8.21
N LYS A 65 0.80 1.53 -8.44
CA LYS A 65 -0.37 0.89 -9.08
C LYS A 65 -1.13 -0.06 -8.16
N GLN A 66 -0.45 -0.57 -7.14
CA GLN A 66 -0.96 -1.59 -6.23
C GLN A 66 -0.71 -1.18 -4.78
N VAL A 67 -1.44 -1.82 -3.88
CA VAL A 67 -1.34 -1.61 -2.44
C VAL A 67 -1.06 -2.97 -1.80
N GLN A 68 -0.15 -2.99 -0.85
CA GLN A 68 0.12 -4.18 -0.07
C GLN A 68 -0.83 -4.19 1.12
N ILE A 69 -1.59 -5.28 1.25
CA ILE A 69 -2.50 -5.51 2.35
C ILE A 69 -2.02 -6.65 3.23
N LYS A 70 -2.37 -6.60 4.50
CA LYS A 70 -2.25 -7.67 5.48
C LYS A 70 -3.63 -8.17 5.84
N PHE A 71 -3.87 -9.47 5.72
CA PHE A 71 -5.16 -10.08 6.06
C PHE A 71 -4.94 -11.37 6.84
N ARG A 72 -5.97 -11.79 7.60
CA ARG A 72 -5.94 -13.02 8.40
C ARG A 72 -6.48 -14.18 7.57
N ARG A 73 -5.73 -15.28 7.50
CA ARG A 73 -6.20 -16.55 6.94
C ARG A 73 -6.98 -17.36 7.99
N ASN A 74 -7.63 -18.42 7.53
CA ASN A 74 -8.44 -19.32 8.37
C ASN A 74 -7.63 -19.95 9.52
N ASN A 75 -6.33 -20.12 9.37
CA ASN A 75 -5.41 -20.63 10.40
C ASN A 75 -4.88 -19.53 11.34
N ASN A 76 -5.50 -18.36 11.37
CA ASN A 76 -5.08 -17.18 12.14
C ASN A 76 -3.73 -16.56 11.76
N GLU A 77 -3.09 -17.03 10.70
CA GLU A 77 -1.85 -16.43 10.21
C GLU A 77 -2.16 -15.15 9.44
N PHE A 78 -1.30 -14.15 9.61
CA PHE A 78 -1.33 -12.94 8.81
C PHE A 78 -0.47 -13.10 7.57
N VAL A 79 -1.04 -12.77 6.42
CA VAL A 79 -0.35 -12.85 5.13
C VAL A 79 -0.41 -11.51 4.43
N ASN A 80 0.73 -11.10 3.88
CA ASN A 80 0.84 -9.89 3.09
C ASN A 80 0.64 -10.21 1.59
N ARG A 81 -0.11 -9.37 0.88
CA ARG A 81 -0.35 -9.53 -0.56
C ARG A 81 -0.49 -8.18 -1.25
N TRP A 82 0.09 -8.06 -2.44
CA TRP A 82 -0.14 -6.93 -3.34
C TRP A 82 -1.46 -7.10 -4.08
N VAL A 83 -2.30 -6.06 -4.05
CA VAL A 83 -3.61 -6.02 -4.69
C VAL A 83 -3.82 -4.71 -5.42
N ASN A 84 -4.64 -4.72 -6.47
CA ASN A 84 -5.04 -3.49 -7.17
C ASN A 84 -5.99 -2.66 -6.29
N ARG A 85 -5.88 -1.34 -6.35
CA ARG A 85 -6.74 -0.41 -5.58
C ARG A 85 -8.23 -0.64 -5.83
N ASN A 86 -8.62 -0.98 -7.06
CA ASN A 86 -10.00 -1.28 -7.42
C ASN A 86 -10.55 -2.59 -6.84
N ARG A 87 -9.75 -3.35 -6.09
CA ARG A 87 -10.18 -4.52 -5.32
C ARG A 87 -10.35 -4.21 -3.83
N LEU A 88 -10.29 -2.94 -3.44
CA LEU A 88 -10.46 -2.51 -2.06
C LEU A 88 -11.75 -1.68 -1.94
N GLU A 89 -12.57 -2.00 -0.96
CA GLU A 89 -13.64 -1.13 -0.48
C GLU A 89 -13.16 -0.46 0.81
N MET A 90 -13.32 0.86 0.89
CA MET A 90 -13.05 1.61 2.12
C MET A 90 -14.16 1.33 3.13
N ILE A 91 -13.77 1.13 4.39
CA ILE A 91 -14.72 1.13 5.49
C ILE A 91 -15.03 2.60 5.77
N PRO A 92 -16.29 3.06 5.64
CA PRO A 92 -16.63 4.43 5.98
C PRO A 92 -16.26 4.66 7.44
N SER A 93 -15.35 5.61 7.68
CA SER A 93 -15.12 6.16 9.00
C SER A 93 -16.44 6.82 9.41
N ILE A 94 -17.07 6.30 10.47
CA ILE A 94 -18.21 6.97 11.09
C ILE A 94 -17.69 8.37 11.47
N PRO A 95 -18.27 9.46 10.92
CA PRO A 95 -17.88 10.80 11.34
C PRO A 95 -18.10 10.88 12.86
N SER A 96 -17.10 11.31 13.62
CA SER A 96 -17.34 11.59 15.04
C SER A 96 -18.47 12.62 15.12
N PRO A 97 -19.43 12.48 16.05
CA PRO A 97 -20.42 13.53 16.25
C PRO A 97 -19.69 14.84 16.51
N ASP A 98 -20.05 15.87 15.75
CA ASP A 98 -19.52 17.23 15.94
C ASP A 98 -19.70 17.61 17.41
N PRO A 99 -18.70 18.25 18.05
CA PRO A 99 -18.91 18.77 19.39
C PRO A 99 -20.03 19.83 19.33
N GLU A 100 -21.14 19.55 20.02
CA GLU A 100 -22.20 20.54 20.25
C GLU A 100 -21.56 21.79 20.88
N ILE A 101 -21.72 22.93 20.21
CA ILE A 101 -21.29 24.26 20.68
C ILE A 101 -22.35 24.81 21.63
#